data_AF-A0AA41Z2P0-F1
#
_entry.id   AF-A0AA41Z2P0-F1
#
_cell.length_a   1.000
_cell.length_b   1.000
_cell.length_c   1.000
_cell.angle_alpha   90.00
_cell.angle_beta   90.00
_cell.angle_gamma   90.00
#
_symmetry.space_group_name_H-M   'P 1'
#
loop_
_entity.id
_entity.type
_entity.pdbx_description
1 polymer ?
#
loop_
_entity_poly.entity_id
_entity_poly.type
_entity_poly.pdbx_seq_one_letter_code
_entity_poly.pdbx_strand_id
1 'polypeptide(L)'
;MSLVLALSTLALGGATSLARADCESDMIKLEAALKSPTLTPAGKVALQDASVKSVAAMKKDDDATCHKVIAEALPKAGMTLK
;
A
#
# COMPACT_ATOMS: atom_id res chain seq x y z
N MET A 1 4.93 -36.75 22.04
CA MET A 1 3.63 -36.35 22.64
C MET A 1 3.62 -34.84 22.67
N SER A 2 3.16 -34.23 21.59
CA SER A 2 1.79 -33.71 21.45
C SER A 2 1.65 -32.40 22.25
N LEU A 3 1.82 -31.26 21.57
CA LEU A 3 0.71 -30.45 21.02
C LEU A 3 0.05 -29.65 22.15
N VAL A 4 0.15 -28.31 22.11
CA VAL A 4 -0.93 -27.34 22.41
C VAL A 4 -0.36 -25.92 22.46
N LEU A 5 -0.80 -25.15 21.45
CA LEU A 5 -1.14 -23.72 21.45
C LEU A 5 -0.31 -22.70 22.25
N ALA A 6 0.28 -21.77 21.51
CA ALA A 6 0.14 -20.34 21.78
C ALA A 6 0.27 -19.52 20.48
N LEU A 7 -0.71 -19.68 19.59
CA LEU A 7 -1.06 -18.61 18.64
C LEU A 7 -1.70 -17.48 19.45
N SER A 8 -0.88 -16.55 19.93
CA SER A 8 -1.33 -15.34 20.64
C SER A 8 -0.21 -14.33 20.44
N THR A 9 -0.22 -13.54 19.37
CA THR A 9 -0.80 -12.20 19.40
C THR A 9 -1.34 -11.80 18.03
N LEU A 10 -2.58 -12.18 17.75
CA LEU A 10 -3.42 -11.38 16.85
C LEU A 10 -3.89 -10.18 17.69
N ALA A 11 -3.08 -9.12 17.72
CA ALA A 11 -3.47 -7.85 18.30
C ALA A 11 -4.45 -7.16 17.34
N LEU A 12 -5.69 -7.64 17.28
CA LEU A 12 -6.82 -6.83 16.83
C LEU A 12 -7.26 -5.99 18.02
N GLY A 13 -6.76 -4.76 18.08
CA GLY A 13 -7.16 -3.78 19.07
C GLY A 13 -6.87 -2.37 18.58
N GLY A 14 -7.75 -1.83 17.72
CA GLY A 14 -7.87 -0.40 17.44
C GLY A 14 -6.82 0.23 16.51
N ALA A 15 -6.81 -0.12 15.22
CA ALA A 15 -5.99 0.58 14.22
C ALA A 15 -6.74 0.94 12.92
N THR A 16 -8.07 0.85 12.88
CA THR A 16 -8.84 1.16 11.66
C THR A 16 -8.85 2.66 11.30
N SER A 17 -8.29 3.52 12.16
CA SER A 17 -8.18 4.97 11.89
C SER A 17 -6.80 5.41 11.41
N LEU A 18 -5.75 4.61 11.68
CA LEU A 18 -4.38 4.94 11.25
C LEU A 18 -4.11 4.35 9.86
N ALA A 19 -4.52 3.11 9.60
CA ALA A 19 -4.27 2.44 8.32
C ALA A 19 -4.92 3.14 7.10
N ARG A 20 -6.08 3.76 7.29
CA ARG A 20 -6.77 4.54 6.24
C ARG A 20 -6.07 5.87 5.96
N ALA A 21 -5.51 6.50 7.00
CA ALA A 21 -4.68 7.70 6.86
C ALA A 21 -3.32 7.38 6.21
N ASP A 22 -2.78 6.18 6.45
CA ASP A 22 -1.60 5.67 5.77
C ASP A 22 -1.86 5.45 4.27
N CYS A 23 -2.96 4.78 3.90
CA CYS A 23 -3.34 4.58 2.50
C CYS A 23 -3.57 5.90 1.74
N GLU A 24 -4.21 6.90 2.36
CA GLU A 24 -4.42 8.22 1.76
C GLU A 24 -3.08 8.98 1.60
N SER A 25 -2.19 8.90 2.60
CA SER A 25 -0.83 9.46 2.54
C SER A 25 0.01 8.81 1.45
N ASP A 26 -0.12 7.49 1.27
CA ASP A 26 0.61 6.77 0.22
C ASP A 26 0.05 7.03 -1.17
N MET A 27 -1.26 7.26 -1.28
CA MET A 27 -1.86 7.73 -2.54
C MET A 27 -1.29 9.08 -2.95
N ILE A 28 -1.09 10.01 -2.00
CA ILE A 28 -0.43 11.29 -2.27
C ILE A 28 1.01 11.07 -2.76
N LYS A 29 1.77 10.17 -2.10
CA LYS A 29 3.13 9.81 -2.54
C LYS A 29 3.12 9.17 -3.94
N LEU A 30 2.15 8.31 -4.23
CA LEU A 30 1.98 7.67 -5.52
C LEU A 30 1.63 8.68 -6.63
N GLU A 31 0.80 9.67 -6.34
CA GLU A 31 0.50 10.75 -7.28
C GLU A 31 1.70 11.66 -7.53
N ALA A 32 2.47 11.99 -6.47
CA ALA A 32 3.72 12.73 -6.62
C ALA A 32 4.73 11.94 -7.46
N ALA A 33 4.83 10.63 -7.22
CA ALA A 33 5.62 9.68 -7.98
C ALA A 33 5.22 9.64 -9.47
N LEU A 34 3.92 9.65 -9.79
CA LEU A 34 3.40 9.72 -11.16
C LEU A 34 3.77 11.01 -11.90
N LYS A 35 3.98 12.10 -11.16
CA LYS A 35 4.38 13.40 -11.67
C LYS A 35 5.91 13.57 -11.75
N SER A 36 6.68 12.60 -11.28
CA SER A 36 8.14 12.68 -11.29
C SER A 36 8.68 12.69 -12.74
N PRO A 37 9.55 13.64 -13.09
CA PRO A 37 10.18 13.69 -14.42
C PRO A 37 11.19 12.56 -14.65
N THR A 38 11.61 11.86 -13.59
CA THR A 38 12.53 10.72 -13.65
C THR A 38 11.82 9.38 -13.80
N LEU A 39 10.49 9.40 -13.92
CA LEU A 39 9.66 8.21 -13.98
C LEU A 39 9.82 7.49 -15.32
N THR A 40 10.23 6.23 -15.29
CA THR A 40 10.33 5.41 -16.49
C THR A 40 8.94 5.07 -17.03
N PRO A 41 8.78 4.79 -18.34
CA PRO A 41 7.49 4.36 -18.91
C PRO A 41 6.90 3.13 -18.20
N ALA A 42 7.74 2.14 -17.86
CA ALA A 42 7.34 0.95 -17.11
C ALA A 42 6.90 1.29 -15.68
N GLY A 43 7.63 2.19 -15.00
CA GLY A 43 7.27 2.70 -13.69
C GLY A 43 5.94 3.44 -13.69
N LYS A 44 5.69 4.25 -14.73
CA LYS A 44 4.43 4.98 -14.92
C LYS A 44 3.24 4.06 -15.11
N VAL A 45 3.41 2.93 -15.79
CA VAL A 45 2.37 1.90 -15.91
C VAL A 45 2.12 1.23 -14.57
N ALA A 46 3.18 0.84 -13.85
CA ALA A 46 3.07 0.21 -12.54
C ALA A 46 2.37 1.12 -11.51
N LEU A 47 2.69 2.41 -11.47
CA LEU A 47 2.03 3.36 -10.57
C LEU A 47 0.59 3.66 -10.96
N GLN A 48 0.25 3.72 -12.26
CA GLN A 48 -1.14 3.88 -12.69
C GLN A 48 -2.00 2.68 -12.31
N ASP A 49 -1.50 1.46 -12.53
CA ASP A 49 -2.17 0.22 -12.12
C ASP A 49 -2.36 0.16 -10.60
N ALA A 50 -1.32 0.57 -9.85
CA ALA A 50 -1.40 0.67 -8.41
C ALA A 50 -2.41 1.73 -7.95
N SER A 51 -2.46 2.90 -8.58
CA SER A 51 -3.48 3.93 -8.29
C SER A 51 -4.90 3.38 -8.41
N VAL A 52 -5.20 2.67 -9.51
CA VAL A 52 -6.53 2.07 -9.74
C VAL A 52 -6.85 1.01 -8.68
N LYS A 53 -5.89 0.15 -8.35
CA LYS A 53 -6.05 -0.92 -7.36
C LYS A 53 -6.20 -0.37 -5.93
N SER A 54 -5.44 0.66 -5.58
CA SER A 54 -5.53 1.34 -4.28
C SER A 54 -6.86 2.07 -4.12
N VAL A 55 -7.35 2.77 -5.15
CA VAL A 55 -8.71 3.37 -5.12
C VAL A 55 -9.79 2.28 -4.96
N ALA A 56 -9.65 1.14 -5.62
CA ALA A 56 -10.58 0.02 -5.47
C ALA A 56 -10.53 -0.60 -4.07
N ALA A 57 -9.35 -0.65 -3.44
CA ALA A 57 -9.16 -1.13 -2.09
C ALA A 57 -9.72 -0.14 -1.04
N MET A 58 -9.49 1.17 -1.22
CA MET A 58 -10.07 2.23 -0.40
C MET A 58 -11.60 2.18 -0.38
N LYS A 59 -12.23 1.92 -1.55
CA LYS A 59 -13.70 1.77 -1.64
C LYS A 59 -14.25 0.59 -0.83
N LYS A 60 -13.40 -0.36 -0.46
CA LYS A 60 -13.74 -1.56 0.32
C LYS A 60 -13.24 -1.47 1.76
N ASP A 61 -12.68 -0.33 2.18
CA ASP A 61 -11.96 -0.17 3.45
C ASP A 61 -10.87 -1.24 3.66
N ASP A 62 -10.24 -1.68 2.56
CA ASP A 62 -9.14 -2.65 2.56
C ASP A 62 -7.79 -1.93 2.51
N ASP A 63 -7.45 -1.28 3.62
CA ASP A 63 -6.23 -0.48 3.75
C ASP A 63 -4.96 -1.32 3.59
N ALA A 64 -4.98 -2.59 4.01
CA ALA A 64 -3.85 -3.49 3.88
C ALA A 64 -3.50 -3.75 2.41
N THR A 65 -4.52 -3.97 1.58
CA THR A 65 -4.33 -4.13 0.14
C THR A 65 -3.89 -2.80 -0.50
N CYS A 66 -4.48 -1.67 -0.10
CA CYS A 66 -4.06 -0.36 -0.61
C CYS A 66 -2.56 -0.11 -0.36
N HIS A 67 -2.12 -0.27 0.88
CA HIS A 67 -0.76 0.01 1.30
C HIS A 67 0.24 -0.94 0.61
N LYS A 68 -0.10 -2.23 0.54
CA LYS A 68 0.71 -3.23 -0.16
C LYS A 68 0.89 -2.90 -1.64
N VAL A 69 -0.19 -2.55 -2.34
CA VAL A 69 -0.17 -2.24 -3.77
C VAL A 69 0.73 -1.05 -4.07
N ILE A 70 0.67 0.01 -3.24
CA ILE A 70 1.50 1.21 -3.42
C ILE A 70 2.97 0.89 -3.11
N ALA A 71 3.22 0.15 -2.02
CA ALA A 71 4.56 -0.25 -1.61
C ALA A 71 5.26 -1.16 -2.64
N GLU A 72 4.52 -2.01 -3.37
CA GLU A 72 5.07 -2.82 -4.45
C GLU A 72 5.28 -2.02 -5.76
N ALA A 73 4.55 -0.93 -5.96
CA ALA A 73 4.59 -0.15 -7.19
C ALA A 73 5.69 0.92 -7.21
N LEU A 74 5.96 1.54 -6.07
CA LEU A 74 7.03 2.53 -5.92
C LEU A 74 8.42 1.99 -6.33
N PRO A 75 8.91 0.82 -5.88
CA PRO A 75 10.21 0.29 -6.29
C PRO A 75 10.25 -0.06 -7.79
N LYS A 76 9.12 -0.51 -8.37
CA LYS A 76 9.00 -0.73 -9.83
C LYS A 76 9.09 0.57 -10.62
N ALA A 77 8.76 1.69 -9.98
CA ALA A 77 8.94 3.03 -10.51
C ALA A 77 10.31 3.65 -10.19
N GLY A 78 11.23 2.90 -9.57
CA GLY A 78 12.54 3.41 -9.17
C GLY A 78 12.48 4.34 -7.95
N MET A 79 11.39 4.30 -7.19
CA MET A 79 11.18 5.10 -5.99
C MET A 79 11.13 4.20 -4.75
N THR A 80 11.76 4.64 -3.67
CA THR A 80 11.77 3.89 -2.41
C THR A 80 10.87 4.63 -1.42
N LEU A 81 9.94 3.93 -0.76
CA LEU A 81 9.29 4.45 0.44
C LEU A 81 10.38 4.62 1.50
N LYS A 82 10.60 5.87 1.93
CA LYS A 82 11.53 6.20 3.01
C LYS A 82 10.73 6.49 4.27
#